data_AF-A0A7Y4A661-F1
#
_entry.id   AF-A0A7Y4A661-F1
#
_cell.length_a   1.000
_cell.length_b   1.000
_cell.length_c   1.000
_cell.angle_alpha   90.00
_cell.angle_beta   90.00
_cell.angle_gamma   90.00
#
_symmetry.space_group_name_H-M   'P 1'
#
loop_
_entity.id
_entity.type
_entity.pdbx_description
1 polymer ?
#
loop_
_entity_poly.entity_id
_entity_poly.type
_entity_poly.pdbx_seq_one_letter_code
_entity_poly.pdbx_strand_id
1 'polypeptide(L)'
;MFEGFGLFIGALLDALIGPNLFVPGEPFLIAAGYQLQQGVITGVTAVLLGGFIGDQISFFIGRKAGLPAQKRLIRWQIKTRRPIARCRHLMYKKGNYVLAFSRLLGPIAWVVPFIAGTQKIGWRRFTLYSSIGLLLGVGQFVAWGYLLAYGVDQFPLIDEVKAFVVEHQPSLIALAVSVAFYLLGRKMRWRLLFTKFTAVFVLSMLYANYMHFFFYADDHQELHVATTNKVAQKEVGLQDLYFKVYPGKSSIFDAQAVNVLYLGHSPKALMEQLGWIQNKTFSRDDLEFSDYVKLLRNDTPPVSDLYWNNIPQELAFQLPGNLMKRSHIRWWQAGIDAETKQKIWIGAISYDDGLQLTPYSGILTVLHSVDPNVDQERDKLAAQVMTHLPETTVQLTPLKSPVTLDEEHDYFTDGRVLVISNVTKLNI
;
A
#
# COMPACT_ATOMS: atom_id res chain seq x y z
N MET A 1 -10.52 6.38 28.17
CA MET A 1 -9.12 6.84 28.31
C MET A 1 -8.59 6.27 29.62
N PHE A 2 -7.51 5.49 29.61
CA PHE A 2 -6.92 5.01 30.86
C PHE A 2 -6.48 6.22 31.68
N GLU A 3 -7.09 6.42 32.85
CA GLU A 3 -6.57 7.36 33.84
C GLU A 3 -5.10 7.02 34.12
N GLY A 4 -4.25 8.01 34.42
CA GLY A 4 -2.81 7.80 34.62
C GLY A 4 -2.50 6.68 35.62
N PHE A 5 -3.42 6.41 36.56
CA PHE A 5 -3.35 5.27 37.47
C PHE A 5 -3.39 3.90 36.76
N GLY A 6 -4.25 3.72 35.76
CA GLY A 6 -4.33 2.48 34.98
C GLY A 6 -3.04 2.21 34.19
N LEU A 7 -2.44 3.26 33.62
CA LEU A 7 -1.15 3.17 32.93
C LEU A 7 -0.01 2.81 33.88
N PHE A 8 -0.01 3.41 35.08
CA PHE A 8 0.95 3.07 36.14
C PHE A 8 0.85 1.60 36.55
N ILE A 9 -0.37 1.11 36.83
CA ILE A 9 -0.58 -0.28 37.25
C ILE A 9 -0.20 -1.26 36.13
N GLY A 10 -0.56 -0.97 34.88
CA GLY A 10 -0.17 -1.80 33.74
C GLY A 10 1.34 -1.94 33.60
N ALA A 11 2.07 -0.82 33.63
CA ALA A 11 3.54 -0.83 33.57
C ALA A 11 4.20 -1.47 34.81
N LEU A 12 3.60 -1.30 35.99
CA LEU A 12 4.07 -1.92 37.22
C LEU A 12 3.94 -3.45 37.17
N LEU A 13 2.80 -3.96 36.70
CA LEU A 13 2.55 -5.40 36.62
C LEU A 13 3.41 -6.08 35.56
N ASP A 14 3.68 -5.43 34.43
CA ASP A 14 4.62 -5.90 33.39
C ASP A 14 6.07 -5.94 33.88
N ALA A 15 6.48 -4.96 34.69
CA ALA A 15 7.82 -4.94 35.29
C ALA A 15 7.98 -5.90 36.49
N LEU A 16 6.87 -6.32 37.10
CA LEU A 16 6.87 -7.18 38.28
C LEU A 16 6.95 -8.66 37.92
N ILE A 17 7.93 -9.37 38.49
CA ILE A 17 8.13 -10.80 38.27
C ILE A 17 6.91 -11.62 38.72
N GLY A 18 6.27 -12.33 37.79
CA GLY A 18 5.09 -13.15 38.03
C GLY A 18 3.85 -12.61 37.31
N PRO A 19 3.28 -11.47 37.73
CA PRO A 19 2.15 -10.84 37.04
C PRO A 19 2.44 -10.51 35.57
N ASN A 20 3.70 -10.22 35.24
CA ASN A 20 4.16 -9.94 33.88
C ASN A 20 3.91 -11.04 32.85
N LEU A 21 3.66 -12.29 33.28
CA LEU A 21 3.27 -13.37 32.36
C LEU A 21 1.84 -13.21 31.84
N PHE A 22 0.99 -12.46 32.55
CA PHE A 22 -0.44 -12.32 32.26
C PHE A 22 -0.81 -10.92 31.80
N VAL A 23 -0.02 -9.90 32.14
CA VAL A 23 -0.29 -8.50 31.80
C VAL A 23 0.75 -8.03 30.78
N PRO A 24 0.39 -7.93 29.49
CA PRO A 24 1.27 -7.36 28.48
C PRO A 24 1.43 -5.85 28.73
N GLY A 25 2.65 -5.38 28.87
CA GLY A 25 2.95 -3.96 29.12
C GLY A 25 2.75 -3.07 27.89
N GLU A 26 2.97 -3.59 26.68
CA GLU A 26 3.06 -2.80 25.45
C GLU A 26 1.84 -1.90 25.19
N PRO A 27 0.58 -2.35 25.38
CA PRO A 27 -0.60 -1.50 25.18
C PRO A 27 -0.61 -0.26 26.08
N PHE A 28 -0.15 -0.39 27.33
CA PHE A 28 -0.11 0.73 28.28
C PHE A 28 0.98 1.74 27.90
N LEU A 29 2.13 1.27 27.42
CA LEU A 29 3.23 2.14 26.98
C LEU A 29 2.86 2.92 25.71
N ILE A 30 2.20 2.27 24.76
CA ILE A 30 1.69 2.90 23.53
C ILE A 30 0.60 3.92 23.89
N ALA A 31 -0.32 3.59 24.79
CA ALA A 31 -1.36 4.51 25.24
C ALA A 31 -0.78 5.77 25.93
N ALA A 32 0.33 5.63 26.66
CA ALA A 32 1.04 6.78 27.23
C ALA A 32 1.65 7.69 26.15
N GLY A 33 2.19 7.10 25.07
CA GLY A 33 2.63 7.85 23.89
C GLY A 33 1.50 8.60 23.18
N TYR A 34 0.35 7.95 23.07
CA TYR A 34 -0.85 8.57 22.50
C TYR A 34 -1.31 9.78 23.34
N GLN A 35 -1.33 9.64 24.66
CA GLN A 35 -1.64 10.76 25.58
C GLN A 35 -0.61 11.89 25.49
N LEU A 36 0.67 11.57 25.28
CA LEU A 36 1.73 12.57 25.13
C LEU A 36 1.47 13.48 23.92
N GLN A 37 1.01 12.94 22.79
CA GLN A 37 0.66 13.73 21.61
C GLN A 37 -0.51 14.68 21.87
N GLN A 38 -1.45 14.28 22.73
CA GLN A 38 -2.58 15.11 23.17
C GLN A 38 -2.17 16.17 24.22
N GLY A 39 -0.87 16.31 24.51
CA GLY A 39 -0.34 17.25 25.50
C GLY A 39 -0.38 16.73 26.94
N VAL A 40 -0.82 15.50 27.18
CA VAL A 40 -0.97 14.91 28.52
C VAL A 40 0.31 14.13 28.89
N ILE A 41 1.24 14.83 29.55
CA ILE A 41 2.55 14.28 29.94
C ILE A 41 2.43 13.25 31.09
N THR A 42 1.34 13.33 31.88
CA THR A 42 1.15 12.50 33.07
C THR A 42 1.14 11.00 32.76
N GLY A 43 0.64 10.59 31.58
CA GLY A 43 0.67 9.20 31.14
C GLY A 43 2.08 8.64 31.00
N VAL A 44 3.02 9.42 30.43
CA VAL A 44 4.43 9.02 30.29
C VAL A 44 5.10 8.90 31.66
N THR A 45 4.85 9.86 32.55
CA THR A 45 5.40 9.79 33.92
C THR A 45 4.86 8.57 34.67
N ALA A 46 3.59 8.22 34.48
CA ALA A 46 2.96 7.07 35.12
C ALA A 46 3.59 5.74 34.69
N VAL A 47 3.81 5.53 33.38
CA VAL A 47 4.44 4.28 32.90
C VAL A 47 5.91 4.17 33.29
N LEU A 48 6.65 5.30 33.30
CA LEU A 48 8.04 5.31 33.77
C LEU A 48 8.13 5.01 35.26
N LEU A 49 7.27 5.61 36.09
CA LEU A 49 7.25 5.33 37.52
C LEU A 49 6.82 3.88 37.81
N GLY A 50 5.80 3.37 37.12
CA GLY A 50 5.33 1.99 37.26
C GLY A 50 6.44 0.99 36.91
N GLY A 51 7.07 1.16 35.76
CA GLY A 51 8.18 0.33 35.32
C GLY A 51 9.40 0.41 36.25
N PHE A 52 9.74 1.61 36.75
CA PHE A 52 10.85 1.79 37.68
C PHE A 52 10.60 1.06 39.01
N ILE A 53 9.42 1.27 39.61
CA ILE A 53 9.05 0.64 40.89
C ILE A 53 8.98 -0.88 40.73
N GLY A 54 8.39 -1.37 39.64
CA GLY A 54 8.30 -2.80 39.35
C GLY A 54 9.68 -3.45 39.23
N ASP A 55 10.62 -2.81 38.53
CA ASP A 55 12.00 -3.27 38.43
C ASP A 55 12.69 -3.35 39.81
N GLN A 56 12.51 -2.33 40.66
CA GLN A 56 13.08 -2.32 42.01
C GLN A 56 12.51 -3.46 42.86
N ILE A 57 11.19 -3.65 42.85
CA ILE A 57 10.52 -4.71 43.60
C ILE A 57 11.00 -6.08 43.10
N SER A 58 11.01 -6.32 41.78
CA SER A 58 11.51 -7.54 41.17
C SER A 58 12.95 -7.84 41.56
N PHE A 59 13.81 -6.81 41.62
CA PHE A 59 15.18 -6.93 42.09
C PHE A 59 15.28 -7.35 43.56
N PHE A 60 14.52 -6.72 44.46
CA PHE A 60 14.54 -7.09 45.87
C PHE A 60 13.93 -8.46 46.15
N ILE A 61 12.88 -8.85 45.41
CA ILE A 61 12.34 -10.22 45.42
C ILE A 61 13.43 -11.20 44.99
N GLY A 62 14.14 -10.91 43.90
CA GLY A 62 15.29 -11.71 43.44
C GLY A 62 16.40 -11.79 44.49
N ARG A 63 16.69 -10.71 45.20
CA ARG A 63 17.74 -10.65 46.23
C ARG A 63 17.41 -11.49 47.47
N LYS A 64 16.15 -11.49 47.90
CA LYS A 64 15.69 -12.24 49.10
C LYS A 64 15.31 -13.69 48.76
N ALA A 65 14.51 -13.89 47.72
CA ALA A 65 13.87 -15.17 47.41
C ALA A 65 14.40 -15.85 46.12
N GLY A 66 15.38 -15.25 45.45
CA GLY A 66 15.83 -15.71 44.13
C GLY A 66 16.41 -17.12 44.09
N LEU A 67 17.31 -17.45 45.02
CA LEU A 67 17.94 -18.78 45.09
C LEU A 67 16.93 -19.91 45.39
N PRO A 68 16.05 -19.81 46.40
CA PRO A 68 15.05 -20.86 46.65
C PRO A 68 14.03 -20.97 45.51
N ALA A 69 13.56 -19.85 44.95
CA ALA A 69 12.64 -19.85 43.82
C ALA A 69 13.24 -20.52 42.58
N GLN A 70 14.50 -20.19 42.25
CA GLN A 70 15.19 -20.80 41.11
C GLN A 70 15.40 -22.32 41.31
N LYS A 71 15.78 -22.76 42.52
CA LYS A 71 15.91 -24.20 42.83
C LYS A 71 14.57 -24.92 42.71
N ARG A 72 13.45 -24.29 43.11
CA ARG A 72 12.10 -24.84 42.95
C ARG A 72 11.72 -24.92 41.46
N LEU A 73 11.96 -23.87 40.68
CA LEU A 73 11.67 -23.83 39.25
C LEU A 73 12.46 -24.89 38.45
N ILE A 74 13.76 -25.05 38.73
CA ILE A 74 14.59 -26.06 38.06
C ILE A 74 14.13 -27.50 38.39
N ARG A 75 13.67 -27.74 39.63
CA ARG A 75 13.09 -29.03 40.03
C ARG A 75 11.77 -29.32 39.33
N TRP A 76 10.92 -28.31 39.19
CA TRP A 76 9.63 -28.44 38.53
C TRP A 76 9.77 -28.58 36.99
N GLN A 77 10.66 -27.80 36.38
CA GLN A 77 10.88 -27.82 34.93
C GLN A 77 12.38 -27.85 34.60
N ILE A 78 12.92 -29.07 34.48
CA ILE A 78 14.36 -29.33 34.28
C ILE A 78 14.95 -28.59 33.07
N LYS A 79 14.16 -28.40 32.00
CA LYS A 79 14.57 -27.70 30.77
C LYS A 79 15.02 -26.25 31.02
N THR A 80 14.56 -25.61 32.11
CA THR A 80 14.92 -24.22 32.47
C THR A 80 16.36 -24.07 32.99
N ARG A 81 17.02 -25.17 33.37
CA ARG A 81 18.40 -25.15 33.91
C ARG A 81 19.40 -24.50 32.95
N ARG A 82 19.36 -24.85 31.66
CA ARG A 82 20.31 -24.34 30.64
C ARG A 82 20.10 -22.85 30.34
N PRO A 83 18.87 -22.35 30.05
CA PRO A 83 18.62 -20.92 29.87
C PRO A 83 19.06 -20.07 31.07
N ILE A 84 18.75 -20.50 32.29
CA ILE A 84 19.10 -19.73 33.49
C ILE A 84 20.63 -19.70 33.69
N ALA A 85 21.33 -20.81 33.44
CA ALA A 85 22.80 -20.84 33.48
C ALA A 85 23.43 -19.91 32.44
N ARG A 86 22.89 -19.88 31.20
CA ARG A 86 23.34 -18.95 30.15
C ARG A 86 23.10 -17.49 30.55
N CYS A 87 21.93 -17.17 31.09
CA CYS A 87 21.61 -15.81 31.53
C CYS A 87 22.56 -15.37 32.66
N ARG A 88 22.83 -16.22 33.64
CA ARG A 88 23.82 -15.96 34.69
C ARG A 88 25.23 -15.72 34.13
N HIS A 89 25.68 -16.55 33.20
CA HIS A 89 26.98 -16.39 32.56
C HIS A 89 27.07 -15.07 31.76
N LEU A 90 26.00 -14.72 31.03
CA LEU A 90 25.92 -13.46 30.29
C LEU A 90 25.90 -12.25 31.24
N MET A 91 25.17 -12.33 32.35
CA MET A 91 25.13 -11.30 33.40
C MET A 91 26.49 -11.12 34.08
N TYR A 92 27.26 -12.20 34.23
CA TYR A 92 28.63 -12.15 34.76
C TYR A 92 29.58 -11.47 33.77
N LYS A 93 29.54 -11.85 32.48
CA LYS A 93 30.46 -11.33 31.45
C LYS A 93 30.13 -9.91 30.97
N LYS A 94 28.84 -9.58 30.86
CA LYS A 94 28.33 -8.34 30.23
C LYS A 94 27.24 -7.64 31.05
N GLY A 95 27.25 -7.77 32.37
CA GLY A 95 26.15 -7.34 33.25
C GLY A 95 25.62 -5.92 33.03
N ASN A 96 26.49 -4.92 32.81
CA ASN A 96 26.04 -3.54 32.58
C ASN A 96 25.21 -3.41 31.30
N TYR A 97 25.69 -4.00 30.19
CA TYR A 97 24.97 -4.00 28.92
C TYR A 97 23.67 -4.79 29.01
N VAL A 98 23.69 -5.94 29.69
CA VAL A 98 22.47 -6.73 29.87
C VAL A 98 21.42 -5.94 30.66
N LEU A 99 21.81 -5.26 31.74
CA LEU A 99 20.90 -4.43 32.52
C LEU A 99 20.35 -3.23 31.73
N ALA A 100 21.18 -2.60 30.89
CA ALA A 100 20.78 -1.44 30.11
C ALA A 100 19.96 -1.77 28.84
N PHE A 101 20.18 -2.93 28.21
CA PHE A 101 19.57 -3.24 26.91
C PHE A 101 18.58 -4.41 26.95
N SER A 102 18.43 -5.12 28.07
CA SER A 102 17.51 -6.27 28.14
C SER A 102 16.06 -5.91 27.84
N ARG A 103 15.66 -4.68 28.13
CA ARG A 103 14.28 -4.21 27.92
C ARG A 103 13.89 -4.11 26.44
N LEU A 104 14.87 -4.03 25.54
CA LEU A 104 14.65 -4.03 24.09
C LEU A 104 14.46 -5.45 23.52
N LEU A 105 14.75 -6.49 24.29
CA LEU A 105 14.79 -7.89 23.83
C LEU A 105 13.52 -8.68 24.19
N GLY A 106 12.41 -7.98 24.47
CA GLY A 106 11.10 -8.59 24.75
C GLY A 106 11.11 -9.49 26.00
N PRO A 107 10.78 -10.80 25.89
CA PRO A 107 10.60 -11.69 27.06
C PRO A 107 11.81 -11.81 28.00
N ILE A 108 13.00 -11.44 27.55
CA ILE A 108 14.21 -11.43 28.38
C ILE A 108 14.10 -10.35 29.48
N ALA A 109 13.45 -9.22 29.19
CA ALA A 109 13.27 -8.10 30.10
C ALA A 109 12.59 -8.50 31.41
N TRP A 110 11.59 -9.39 31.32
CA TRP A 110 10.75 -9.84 32.43
C TRP A 110 11.51 -10.50 33.58
N VAL A 111 12.69 -11.07 33.31
CA VAL A 111 13.42 -11.90 34.28
C VAL A 111 14.72 -11.25 34.74
N VAL A 112 15.21 -10.24 34.01
CA VAL A 112 16.52 -9.61 34.26
C VAL A 112 16.60 -8.91 35.63
N PRO A 113 15.63 -8.08 36.06
CA PRO A 113 15.65 -7.48 37.39
C PRO A 113 15.74 -8.51 38.52
N PHE A 114 14.94 -9.58 38.43
CA PHE A 114 14.95 -10.67 39.38
C PHE A 114 16.29 -11.42 39.39
N ILE A 115 16.85 -11.74 38.22
CA ILE A 115 18.17 -12.41 38.12
C ILE A 115 19.28 -11.51 38.66
N ALA A 116 19.26 -10.21 38.37
CA ALA A 116 20.21 -9.25 38.92
C ALA A 116 20.19 -9.24 40.46
N GLY A 117 18.99 -9.32 41.05
CA GLY A 117 18.80 -9.52 42.49
C GLY A 117 19.41 -10.83 42.99
N THR A 118 19.15 -11.94 42.30
CA THR A 118 19.69 -13.26 42.68
C THR A 118 21.22 -13.32 42.69
N GLN A 119 21.86 -12.55 41.81
CA GLN A 119 23.32 -12.44 41.70
C GLN A 119 23.91 -11.43 42.69
N LYS A 120 23.09 -10.83 43.56
CA LYS A 120 23.49 -9.83 44.56
C LYS A 120 24.23 -8.63 43.96
N ILE A 121 23.87 -8.21 42.76
CA ILE A 121 24.40 -6.97 42.16
C ILE A 121 24.14 -5.80 43.13
N GLY A 122 25.05 -4.84 43.21
CA GLY A 122 24.87 -3.65 44.06
C GLY A 122 23.65 -2.84 43.62
N TRP A 123 22.80 -2.43 44.56
CA TRP A 123 21.54 -1.74 44.26
C TRP A 123 21.75 -0.48 43.40
N ARG A 124 22.70 0.39 43.78
CA ARG A 124 23.04 1.60 42.99
C ARG A 124 23.39 1.30 41.53
N ARG A 125 24.19 0.25 41.31
CA ARG A 125 24.60 -0.19 39.96
C ARG A 125 23.40 -0.73 39.18
N PHE A 126 22.55 -1.54 39.82
CA PHE A 126 21.33 -2.04 39.21
C PHE A 126 20.42 -0.89 38.80
N THR A 127 20.06 -0.01 39.73
CA THR A 127 19.14 1.11 39.50
C THR A 127 19.62 2.02 38.37
N LEU A 128 20.90 2.38 38.33
CA LEU A 128 21.45 3.22 37.26
C LEU A 128 21.26 2.60 35.87
N TYR A 129 21.68 1.36 35.67
CA TYR A 129 21.59 0.71 34.35
C TYR A 129 20.16 0.27 34.00
N SER A 130 19.36 -0.15 34.97
CA SER A 130 17.95 -0.48 34.79
C SER A 130 17.14 0.76 34.40
N SER A 131 17.41 1.94 34.97
CA SER A 131 16.79 3.20 34.56
C SER A 131 17.11 3.57 33.11
N ILE A 132 18.36 3.37 32.65
CA ILE A 132 18.72 3.58 31.24
C ILE A 132 17.90 2.63 30.35
N GLY A 133 17.82 1.36 30.70
CA GLY A 133 17.04 0.38 29.94
C GLY A 133 15.53 0.63 29.99
N LEU A 134 15.02 1.16 31.10
CA LEU A 134 13.64 1.62 31.21
C LEU A 134 13.38 2.78 30.25
N LEU A 135 14.23 3.81 30.21
CA LEU A 135 14.07 4.94 29.31
C LEU A 135 14.13 4.52 27.84
N LEU A 136 15.09 3.66 27.47
CA LEU A 136 15.20 3.15 26.10
C LEU A 136 14.01 2.26 25.73
N GLY A 137 13.66 1.30 26.60
CA GLY A 137 12.61 0.31 26.34
C GLY A 137 11.21 0.90 26.37
N VAL A 138 10.89 1.76 27.34
CA VAL A 138 9.59 2.47 27.40
C VAL A 138 9.56 3.58 26.36
N GLY A 139 10.66 4.31 26.18
CA GLY A 139 10.76 5.42 25.25
C GLY A 139 10.45 5.03 23.81
N GLN A 140 10.91 3.85 23.34
CA GLN A 140 10.54 3.39 21.99
C GLN A 140 9.02 3.19 21.81
N PHE A 141 8.33 2.61 22.79
CA PHE A 141 6.88 2.35 22.70
C PHE A 141 6.07 3.64 22.85
N VAL A 142 6.52 4.55 23.71
CA VAL A 142 5.95 5.90 23.83
C VAL A 142 6.14 6.67 22.53
N ALA A 143 7.30 6.58 21.88
CA ALA A 143 7.54 7.21 20.58
C ALA A 143 6.62 6.63 19.50
N TRP A 144 6.47 5.30 19.43
CA TRP A 144 5.51 4.66 18.52
C TRP A 144 4.07 5.11 18.79
N GLY A 145 3.65 5.17 20.06
CA GLY A 145 2.31 5.66 20.42
C GLY A 145 2.08 7.12 20.05
N TYR A 146 3.10 7.97 20.22
CA TYR A 146 3.06 9.38 19.82
C TYR A 146 2.91 9.51 18.29
N LEU A 147 3.70 8.76 17.51
CA LEU A 147 3.62 8.76 16.04
C LEU A 147 2.26 8.27 15.53
N LEU A 148 1.70 7.22 16.14
CA LEU A 148 0.36 6.73 15.80
C LEU A 148 -0.72 7.78 16.08
N ALA A 149 -0.59 8.54 17.17
CA ALA A 149 -1.51 9.61 17.54
C ALA A 149 -1.39 10.86 16.67
N TYR A 150 -0.18 11.18 16.22
CA TYR A 150 0.10 12.30 15.30
C TYR A 150 -0.61 12.12 13.95
N GLY A 151 -1.02 10.90 13.63
CA GLY A 151 -1.76 10.56 12.43
C GLY A 151 -0.85 9.89 11.42
N VAL A 152 -1.15 8.61 11.16
CA VAL A 152 -0.56 7.83 10.06
C VAL A 152 -0.78 8.53 8.71
N ASP A 153 -1.88 9.28 8.58
CA ASP A 153 -2.30 9.95 7.35
C ASP A 153 -1.54 11.26 7.06
N GLN A 154 -0.69 11.74 7.98
CA GLN A 154 0.22 12.87 7.74
C GLN A 154 1.55 12.43 7.13
N PHE A 155 1.76 11.12 6.98
CA PHE A 155 2.94 10.56 6.31
C PHE A 155 2.52 10.05 4.93
N PRO A 156 2.84 10.77 3.84
CA PRO A 156 2.46 10.39 2.48
C PRO A 156 2.88 8.94 2.12
N LEU A 157 4.02 8.52 2.65
CA LEU A 157 4.59 7.19 2.44
C LEU A 157 3.68 6.08 2.99
N ILE A 158 2.88 6.33 4.02
CA ILE A 158 2.01 5.29 4.57
C ILE A 158 0.78 5.08 3.69
N ASP A 159 0.25 6.12 3.05
CA ASP A 159 -0.85 5.96 2.11
C ASP A 159 -0.39 5.23 0.84
N GLU A 160 0.84 5.48 0.37
CA GLU A 160 1.46 4.69 -0.69
C GLU A 160 1.65 3.21 -0.29
N VAL A 161 2.15 2.95 0.93
CA VAL A 161 2.29 1.59 1.44
C VAL A 161 0.94 0.90 1.61
N LYS A 162 -0.09 1.60 2.10
CA LYS A 162 -1.46 1.07 2.18
C LYS A 162 -1.98 0.72 0.78
N ALA A 163 -1.86 1.64 -0.19
CA ALA A 163 -2.27 1.40 -1.58
C ALA A 163 -1.56 0.18 -2.16
N PHE A 164 -0.25 0.09 -1.99
CA PHE A 164 0.55 -1.06 -2.41
C PHE A 164 0.07 -2.37 -1.80
N VAL A 165 -0.14 -2.42 -0.48
CA VAL A 165 -0.58 -3.63 0.22
C VAL A 165 -1.97 -4.06 -0.22
N VAL A 166 -2.90 -3.12 -0.38
CA VAL A 166 -4.28 -3.41 -0.83
C VAL A 166 -4.27 -3.97 -2.25
N GLU A 167 -3.53 -3.36 -3.17
CA GLU A 167 -3.41 -3.84 -4.55
C GLU A 167 -2.79 -5.23 -4.62
N HIS A 168 -1.70 -5.47 -3.89
CA HIS A 168 -0.96 -6.73 -3.94
C HIS A 168 -1.56 -7.82 -3.05
N GLN A 169 -2.65 -7.54 -2.32
CA GLN A 169 -3.27 -8.47 -1.38
C GLN A 169 -3.58 -9.85 -2.01
N PRO A 170 -4.17 -9.97 -3.22
CA PRO A 170 -4.43 -11.27 -3.84
C PRO A 170 -3.14 -12.06 -4.13
N SER A 171 -2.10 -11.39 -4.64
CA SER A 171 -0.80 -12.00 -4.92
C SER A 171 -0.05 -12.41 -3.66
N LEU A 172 -0.12 -11.60 -2.60
CA LEU A 172 0.45 -11.92 -1.29
C LEU A 172 -0.24 -13.14 -0.66
N ILE A 173 -1.56 -13.25 -0.78
CA ILE A 173 -2.32 -14.43 -0.31
C ILE A 173 -1.94 -15.66 -1.13
N ALA A 174 -1.89 -15.57 -2.45
CA ALA A 174 -1.47 -16.66 -3.33
C ALA A 174 -0.05 -17.16 -2.98
N LEU A 175 0.88 -16.25 -2.73
CA LEU A 175 2.24 -16.56 -2.29
C LEU A 175 2.24 -17.23 -0.91
N ALA A 176 1.50 -16.69 0.07
CA ALA A 176 1.41 -17.24 1.41
C ALA A 176 0.83 -18.67 1.42
N VAL A 177 -0.23 -18.92 0.65
CA VAL A 177 -0.83 -20.26 0.47
C VAL A 177 0.19 -21.21 -0.14
N SER A 178 0.92 -20.78 -1.18
CA SER A 178 1.93 -21.58 -1.85
C SER A 178 3.10 -21.94 -0.91
N VAL A 179 3.58 -20.97 -0.12
CA VAL A 179 4.63 -21.19 0.88
C VAL A 179 4.14 -22.13 1.99
N ALA A 180 2.92 -21.94 2.50
CA ALA A 180 2.33 -22.83 3.51
C ALA A 180 2.21 -24.27 2.98
N PHE A 181 1.77 -24.44 1.73
CA PHE A 181 1.70 -25.74 1.06
C PHE A 181 3.09 -26.39 0.93
N TYR A 182 4.11 -25.63 0.54
CA TYR A 182 5.49 -26.12 0.48
C TYR A 182 6.02 -26.56 1.84
N LEU A 183 5.82 -25.74 2.89
CA LEU A 183 6.28 -26.05 4.25
C LEU A 183 5.58 -27.30 4.81
N LEU A 184 4.28 -27.43 4.57
CA LEU A 184 3.50 -28.62 4.95
C LEU A 184 4.00 -29.87 4.22
N GLY A 185 4.16 -29.78 2.90
CA GLY A 185 4.64 -30.90 2.08
C GLY A 185 6.07 -31.31 2.43
N ARG A 186 6.93 -30.36 2.83
CA ARG A 186 8.28 -30.64 3.35
C ARG A 186 8.22 -31.37 4.69
N LYS A 187 7.35 -30.95 5.60
CA LYS A 187 7.13 -31.61 6.90
C LYS A 187 6.59 -33.04 6.73
N MET A 188 5.70 -33.25 5.78
CA MET A 188 5.06 -34.53 5.48
C MET A 188 5.83 -35.41 4.48
N ARG A 189 6.99 -34.94 3.97
CA ARG A 189 7.86 -35.65 3.02
C ARG A 189 7.13 -36.13 1.75
N TRP A 190 6.33 -35.26 1.14
CA TRP A 190 5.62 -35.60 -0.09
C TRP A 190 6.57 -35.88 -1.26
N ARG A 191 6.26 -36.90 -2.05
CA ARG A 191 6.91 -37.14 -3.35
C ARG A 191 6.53 -36.02 -4.33
N LEU A 192 7.49 -35.63 -5.18
CA LEU A 192 7.35 -34.59 -6.20
C LEU A 192 6.90 -33.23 -5.62
N LEU A 193 7.39 -32.88 -4.43
CA LEU A 193 7.00 -31.66 -3.73
C LEU A 193 7.16 -30.41 -4.59
N PHE A 194 8.27 -30.28 -5.33
CA PHE A 194 8.52 -29.12 -6.18
C PHE A 194 7.47 -28.99 -7.28
N THR A 195 7.18 -30.06 -8.02
CA THR A 195 6.14 -30.06 -9.06
C THR A 195 4.77 -29.69 -8.51
N LYS A 196 4.38 -30.25 -7.36
CA LYS A 196 3.10 -29.93 -6.71
C LYS A 196 3.06 -28.48 -6.23
N PHE A 197 4.15 -27.99 -5.66
CA PHE A 197 4.29 -26.59 -5.26
C PHE A 197 4.16 -25.65 -6.46
N THR A 198 4.87 -25.92 -7.56
CA THR A 198 4.77 -25.12 -8.79
C THR A 198 3.35 -25.12 -9.34
N ALA A 199 2.66 -26.27 -9.35
CA ALA A 199 1.27 -26.35 -9.78
C ALA A 199 0.34 -25.51 -8.89
N VAL A 200 0.46 -25.62 -7.56
CA VAL A 200 -0.31 -24.81 -6.61
C VAL A 200 -0.02 -23.33 -6.79
N PHE A 201 1.26 -22.95 -6.93
CA PHE A 201 1.66 -21.57 -7.16
C PHE A 201 1.03 -21.00 -8.43
N VAL A 202 1.18 -21.68 -9.56
CA VAL A 202 0.60 -21.25 -10.84
C VAL A 202 -0.93 -21.16 -10.76
N LEU A 203 -1.60 -22.18 -10.22
CA LEU A 203 -3.06 -22.16 -10.05
C LEU A 203 -3.53 -21.04 -9.13
N SER A 204 -2.80 -20.76 -8.04
CA SER A 204 -3.13 -19.68 -7.12
C SER A 204 -2.95 -18.30 -7.76
N MET A 205 -1.91 -18.12 -8.60
CA MET A 205 -1.69 -16.87 -9.34
C MET A 205 -2.71 -16.67 -10.45
N LEU A 206 -3.10 -17.73 -11.16
CA LEU A 206 -4.18 -17.69 -12.15
C LEU A 206 -5.53 -17.37 -11.48
N TYR A 207 -5.79 -17.94 -10.30
CA TYR A 207 -6.99 -17.64 -9.53
C TYR A 207 -6.98 -16.19 -9.03
N ALA A 208 -5.85 -15.68 -8.52
CA ALA A 208 -5.72 -14.27 -8.13
C ALA A 208 -5.99 -13.32 -9.31
N ASN A 209 -5.48 -13.65 -10.50
CA ASN A 209 -5.78 -12.93 -11.73
C ASN A 209 -7.28 -12.94 -12.06
N TYR A 210 -7.90 -14.11 -12.03
CA TYR A 210 -9.33 -14.27 -12.28
C TYR A 210 -10.17 -13.44 -11.31
N MET A 211 -9.88 -13.54 -10.01
CA MET A 211 -10.55 -12.79 -8.96
C MET A 211 -10.46 -11.27 -9.18
N HIS A 212 -9.27 -10.78 -9.56
CA HIS A 212 -9.05 -9.36 -9.79
C HIS A 212 -9.95 -8.80 -10.90
N PHE A 213 -10.02 -9.47 -12.05
CA PHE A 213 -10.77 -8.97 -13.20
C PHE A 213 -12.28 -9.22 -13.12
N PHE A 214 -12.71 -10.32 -12.49
CA PHE A 214 -14.09 -10.78 -12.60
C PHE A 214 -14.90 -10.65 -11.31
N PHE A 215 -14.27 -10.55 -10.13
CA PHE A 215 -15.00 -10.52 -8.84
C PHE A 215 -14.86 -9.20 -8.09
N TYR A 216 -13.75 -8.46 -8.30
CA TYR A 216 -13.44 -7.25 -7.53
C TYR A 216 -13.32 -5.98 -8.37
N ALA A 217 -13.44 -6.10 -9.70
CA ALA A 217 -13.18 -4.97 -10.58
C ALA A 217 -14.23 -3.85 -10.42
N ASP A 218 -15.48 -4.22 -10.14
CA ASP A 218 -16.66 -3.36 -10.08
C ASP A 218 -17.12 -3.02 -8.64
N ASP A 219 -16.51 -3.62 -7.61
CA ASP A 219 -16.81 -3.38 -6.18
C ASP A 219 -16.81 -1.89 -5.77
N HIS A 220 -16.13 -1.03 -6.53
CA HIS A 220 -15.99 0.39 -6.26
C HIS A 220 -16.77 1.30 -7.23
N GLN A 221 -17.65 0.75 -8.06
CA GLN A 221 -18.33 1.49 -9.11
C GLN A 221 -19.12 2.70 -8.58
N GLU A 222 -19.91 2.55 -7.51
CA GLU A 222 -20.69 3.66 -6.94
C GLU A 222 -19.80 4.80 -6.42
N LEU A 223 -18.70 4.45 -5.75
CA LEU A 223 -17.73 5.42 -5.25
C LEU A 223 -17.04 6.17 -6.40
N HIS A 224 -16.71 5.46 -7.47
CA HIS A 224 -16.13 6.05 -8.67
C HIS A 224 -17.11 7.02 -9.33
N VAL A 225 -18.38 6.63 -9.52
CA VAL A 225 -19.42 7.50 -10.07
C VAL A 225 -19.60 8.77 -9.22
N ALA A 226 -19.65 8.63 -7.89
CA ALA A 226 -19.77 9.79 -6.99
C ALA A 226 -18.56 10.74 -7.09
N THR A 227 -17.35 10.19 -7.23
CA THR A 227 -16.11 10.98 -7.35
C THR A 227 -16.04 11.68 -8.70
N THR A 228 -16.32 10.98 -9.79
CA THR A 228 -16.45 11.54 -11.14
C THR A 228 -17.43 12.70 -11.16
N ASN A 229 -18.61 12.53 -10.57
CA ASN A 229 -19.63 13.59 -10.52
C ASN A 229 -19.16 14.84 -9.77
N LYS A 230 -18.33 14.69 -8.73
CA LYS A 230 -17.73 15.84 -8.03
C LYS A 230 -16.71 16.56 -8.89
N VAL A 231 -15.82 15.82 -9.57
CA VAL A 231 -14.81 16.39 -10.46
C VAL A 231 -15.47 17.10 -11.64
N ALA A 232 -16.49 16.47 -12.22
CA ALA A 232 -17.30 16.96 -13.33
C ALA A 232 -17.94 18.34 -13.11
N GLN A 233 -18.08 18.79 -11.86
CA GLN A 233 -18.70 20.07 -11.49
C GLN A 233 -17.68 21.18 -11.18
N LYS A 234 -16.38 20.84 -11.10
CA LYS A 234 -15.32 21.78 -10.74
C LYS A 234 -14.84 22.56 -11.97
N GLU A 235 -14.68 23.86 -11.83
CA GLU A 235 -14.01 24.68 -12.85
C GLU A 235 -12.49 24.50 -12.77
N VAL A 236 -11.84 24.24 -13.91
CA VAL A 236 -10.41 23.94 -14.01
C VAL A 236 -9.85 24.60 -15.28
N GLY A 237 -8.66 25.20 -15.20
CA GLY A 237 -7.93 25.69 -16.36
C GLY A 237 -7.19 24.55 -17.06
N LEU A 238 -7.02 24.62 -18.39
CA LEU A 238 -6.37 23.55 -19.16
C LEU A 238 -4.92 23.27 -18.72
N GLN A 239 -4.22 24.29 -18.23
CA GLN A 239 -2.83 24.16 -17.76
C GLN A 239 -2.72 23.49 -16.38
N ASP A 240 -3.79 23.51 -15.60
CA ASP A 240 -3.84 22.92 -14.25
C ASP A 240 -4.19 21.42 -14.26
N LEU A 241 -4.45 20.86 -15.45
CA LEU A 241 -4.80 19.46 -15.63
C LEU A 241 -3.60 18.56 -15.41
N TYR A 242 -3.87 17.40 -14.80
CA TYR A 242 -2.90 16.34 -14.69
C TYR A 242 -2.88 15.50 -15.98
N PHE A 243 -1.70 15.28 -16.57
CA PHE A 243 -1.58 14.65 -17.89
C PHE A 243 -0.94 13.25 -17.88
N LYS A 244 -1.01 12.56 -16.75
CA LYS A 244 -0.54 11.18 -16.57
C LYS A 244 -1.68 10.29 -16.06
N VAL A 245 -1.73 9.07 -16.53
CA VAL A 245 -2.64 8.01 -16.05
C VAL A 245 -1.85 6.75 -15.72
N TYR A 246 -2.38 5.91 -14.83
CA TYR A 246 -1.63 4.78 -14.27
C TYR A 246 -2.41 3.47 -14.38
N PRO A 247 -1.75 2.31 -14.60
CA PRO A 247 -2.38 0.99 -14.59
C PRO A 247 -2.68 0.45 -13.17
N GLY A 248 -2.44 1.26 -12.15
CA GLY A 248 -2.85 1.04 -10.76
C GLY A 248 -2.88 2.37 -10.00
N LYS A 249 -3.19 2.33 -8.71
CA LYS A 249 -3.29 3.50 -7.83
C LYS A 249 -1.98 3.79 -7.08
N SER A 250 -1.11 2.80 -6.89
CA SER A 250 0.21 3.02 -6.29
C SER A 250 1.22 3.67 -7.26
N SER A 251 2.23 4.36 -6.70
CA SER A 251 3.27 5.07 -7.45
C SER A 251 4.33 4.17 -8.11
N ILE A 252 4.19 2.85 -8.00
CA ILE A 252 5.15 1.87 -8.54
C ILE A 252 4.93 1.64 -10.04
N PHE A 253 3.76 2.00 -10.56
CA PHE A 253 3.45 1.81 -11.96
C PHE A 253 3.91 2.98 -12.82
N ASP A 254 4.47 2.66 -13.97
CA ASP A 254 4.82 3.64 -14.97
C ASP A 254 3.57 4.31 -15.54
N ALA A 255 3.66 5.62 -15.70
CA ALA A 255 2.57 6.42 -16.21
C ALA A 255 2.41 6.22 -17.73
N GLN A 256 1.18 6.36 -18.22
CA GLN A 256 0.90 6.59 -19.63
C GLN A 256 0.46 8.04 -19.88
N ALA A 257 0.63 8.51 -21.11
CA ALA A 257 0.38 9.90 -21.49
C ALA A 257 -1.11 10.19 -21.70
N VAL A 258 -1.59 11.30 -21.13
CA VAL A 258 -2.85 11.94 -21.57
C VAL A 258 -2.52 12.92 -22.70
N ASN A 259 -2.76 12.55 -23.94
CA ASN A 259 -2.33 13.27 -25.14
C ASN A 259 -3.49 13.89 -25.95
N VAL A 260 -4.73 13.74 -25.49
CA VAL A 260 -5.93 14.32 -26.11
C VAL A 260 -6.78 15.06 -25.09
N LEU A 261 -7.40 16.16 -25.52
CA LEU A 261 -8.42 16.92 -24.82
C LEU A 261 -9.61 17.11 -25.74
N TYR A 262 -10.80 16.95 -25.20
CA TYR A 262 -12.05 17.24 -25.88
C TYR A 262 -12.89 18.22 -25.06
N LEU A 263 -13.26 19.35 -25.67
CA LEU A 263 -14.12 20.36 -25.10
C LEU A 263 -15.52 20.22 -25.69
N GLY A 264 -16.47 19.84 -24.84
CA GLY A 264 -17.84 19.58 -25.25
C GLY A 264 -18.57 18.64 -24.31
N HIS A 265 -19.83 18.34 -24.61
CA HIS A 265 -20.67 17.54 -23.70
C HIS A 265 -20.11 16.14 -23.42
N SER A 266 -19.72 15.41 -24.47
CA SER A 266 -19.11 14.08 -24.38
C SER A 266 -18.36 13.74 -25.67
N PRO A 267 -17.19 13.07 -25.60
CA PRO A 267 -16.47 12.62 -26.79
C PRO A 267 -17.15 11.43 -27.48
N LYS A 268 -18.18 10.81 -26.87
CA LYS A 268 -18.82 9.62 -27.41
C LYS A 268 -19.31 9.78 -28.86
N ALA A 269 -20.05 10.87 -29.14
CA ALA A 269 -20.56 11.13 -30.48
C ALA A 269 -19.43 11.37 -31.50
N LEU A 270 -18.35 12.03 -31.08
CA LEU A 270 -17.16 12.22 -31.90
C LEU A 270 -16.55 10.87 -32.27
N MET A 271 -16.34 10.00 -31.29
CA MET A 271 -15.73 8.68 -31.51
C MET A 271 -16.59 7.81 -32.43
N GLU A 272 -17.91 7.77 -32.20
CA GLU A 272 -18.86 7.01 -33.03
C GLU A 272 -18.89 7.49 -34.49
N GLN A 273 -18.86 8.81 -34.72
CA GLN A 273 -18.81 9.39 -36.06
C GLN A 273 -17.51 9.07 -36.81
N LEU A 274 -16.40 8.93 -36.08
CA LEU A 274 -15.09 8.52 -36.62
C LEU A 274 -14.98 7.00 -36.82
N GLY A 275 -16.03 6.23 -36.52
CA GLY A 275 -16.05 4.77 -36.70
C GLY A 275 -15.35 3.99 -35.59
N TRP A 276 -15.10 4.61 -34.44
CA TRP A 276 -14.54 3.91 -33.28
C TRP A 276 -15.62 3.13 -32.53
N ILE A 277 -15.27 1.96 -32.03
CA ILE A 277 -16.15 1.03 -31.33
C ILE A 277 -15.95 1.21 -29.83
N GLN A 278 -17.03 1.42 -29.08
CA GLN A 278 -16.96 1.53 -27.62
C GLN A 278 -16.61 0.16 -26.99
N ASN A 279 -15.55 0.12 -26.19
CA ASN A 279 -15.16 -1.05 -25.42
C ASN A 279 -15.90 -1.11 -24.09
N LYS A 280 -16.11 -2.34 -23.61
CA LYS A 280 -16.43 -2.60 -22.21
C LYS A 280 -15.18 -2.57 -21.34
N THR A 281 -15.38 -2.31 -20.05
CA THR A 281 -14.34 -2.22 -19.03
C THR A 281 -14.70 -3.11 -17.85
N PHE A 282 -13.69 -3.65 -17.18
CA PHE A 282 -13.92 -4.53 -16.03
C PHE A 282 -14.54 -3.77 -14.86
N SER A 283 -14.16 -2.52 -14.64
CA SER A 283 -14.65 -1.72 -13.51
C SER A 283 -16.07 -1.15 -13.65
N ARG A 284 -16.68 -1.18 -14.84
CA ARG A 284 -17.98 -0.50 -15.07
C ARG A 284 -19.07 -1.37 -15.68
N ASP A 285 -18.70 -2.48 -16.33
CA ASP A 285 -19.65 -3.25 -17.15
C ASP A 285 -20.01 -4.62 -16.56
N ASP A 286 -19.62 -4.90 -15.30
CA ASP A 286 -19.88 -6.16 -14.56
C ASP A 286 -19.67 -7.39 -15.46
N LEU A 287 -18.42 -7.58 -15.87
CA LEU A 287 -18.07 -8.59 -16.85
C LEU A 287 -17.89 -9.95 -16.19
N GLU A 288 -18.60 -10.96 -16.66
CA GLU A 288 -18.29 -12.36 -16.35
C GLU A 288 -17.27 -12.93 -17.34
N PHE A 289 -16.63 -14.05 -16.98
CA PHE A 289 -15.69 -14.75 -17.87
C PHE A 289 -16.33 -15.17 -19.20
N SER A 290 -17.61 -15.54 -19.21
CA SER A 290 -18.31 -15.84 -20.46
C SER A 290 -18.46 -14.62 -21.37
N ASP A 291 -18.63 -13.42 -20.81
CA ASP A 291 -18.73 -12.20 -21.61
C ASP A 291 -17.38 -11.80 -22.16
N TYR A 292 -16.32 -11.96 -21.38
CA TYR A 292 -14.95 -11.83 -21.88
C TYR A 292 -14.69 -12.71 -23.11
N VAL A 293 -15.06 -13.99 -23.07
CA VAL A 293 -14.91 -14.90 -24.20
C VAL A 293 -15.76 -14.49 -25.41
N LYS A 294 -16.99 -14.00 -25.19
CA LYS A 294 -17.85 -13.48 -26.28
C LYS A 294 -17.24 -12.23 -26.93
N LEU A 295 -16.73 -11.30 -26.13
CA LEU A 295 -16.10 -10.06 -26.59
C LEU A 295 -14.85 -10.35 -27.43
N LEU A 296 -14.02 -11.30 -27.00
CA LEU A 296 -12.87 -11.77 -27.79
C LEU A 296 -13.28 -12.37 -29.13
N ARG A 297 -14.37 -13.16 -29.17
CA ARG A 297 -14.88 -13.73 -30.43
C ARG A 297 -15.40 -12.66 -31.39
N ASN A 298 -15.87 -11.53 -30.86
CA ASN A 298 -16.40 -10.41 -31.61
C ASN A 298 -15.35 -9.32 -31.88
N ASP A 299 -14.05 -9.62 -31.70
CA ASP A 299 -12.93 -8.68 -31.89
C ASP A 299 -13.11 -7.34 -31.14
N THR A 300 -13.79 -7.38 -29.99
CA THR A 300 -14.05 -6.22 -29.11
C THR A 300 -13.57 -6.50 -27.69
N PRO A 301 -12.28 -6.86 -27.48
CA PRO A 301 -11.78 -7.22 -26.15
C PRO A 301 -12.05 -6.09 -25.16
N PRO A 302 -12.45 -6.40 -23.92
CA PRO A 302 -12.55 -5.37 -22.91
C PRO A 302 -11.18 -4.77 -22.62
N VAL A 303 -11.21 -3.57 -22.06
CA VAL A 303 -10.02 -2.77 -21.81
C VAL A 303 -9.75 -2.73 -20.32
N SER A 304 -8.49 -2.94 -19.93
CA SER A 304 -8.04 -2.78 -18.55
C SER A 304 -8.12 -1.32 -18.12
N ASP A 305 -8.34 -1.11 -16.83
CA ASP A 305 -8.52 0.22 -16.26
C ASP A 305 -7.20 0.99 -16.19
N LEU A 306 -7.30 2.27 -16.52
CA LEU A 306 -6.28 3.27 -16.22
C LEU A 306 -6.89 4.29 -15.27
N TYR A 307 -6.10 4.74 -14.31
CA TYR A 307 -6.53 5.64 -13.27
C TYR A 307 -5.98 7.04 -13.54
N TRP A 308 -6.89 8.00 -13.64
CA TRP A 308 -6.57 9.42 -13.62
C TRP A 308 -7.04 10.00 -12.29
N ASN A 309 -6.14 10.56 -11.48
CA ASN A 309 -6.47 11.06 -10.13
C ASN A 309 -7.23 10.02 -9.28
N ASN A 310 -6.82 8.75 -9.35
CA ASN A 310 -7.48 7.60 -8.70
C ASN A 310 -8.90 7.27 -9.20
N ILE A 311 -9.32 7.84 -10.33
CA ILE A 311 -10.62 7.60 -10.96
C ILE A 311 -10.38 6.74 -12.23
N PRO A 312 -11.04 5.59 -12.36
CA PRO A 312 -10.95 4.78 -13.58
C PRO A 312 -11.63 5.50 -14.76
N GLN A 313 -11.25 5.14 -15.99
CA GLN A 313 -11.83 5.74 -17.19
C GLN A 313 -13.34 5.56 -17.24
N GLU A 314 -14.03 6.54 -17.82
CA GLU A 314 -15.48 6.51 -18.00
C GLU A 314 -15.88 5.91 -19.34
N LEU A 315 -15.08 6.14 -20.37
CA LEU A 315 -15.29 5.61 -21.71
C LEU A 315 -13.98 5.04 -22.26
N ALA A 316 -14.09 3.96 -23.01
CA ALA A 316 -12.99 3.38 -23.77
C ALA A 316 -13.48 3.08 -25.18
N PHE A 317 -12.63 3.33 -26.17
CA PHE A 317 -12.92 3.08 -27.57
C PHE A 317 -11.72 2.46 -28.28
N GLN A 318 -11.98 1.69 -29.33
CA GLN A 318 -10.95 1.12 -30.21
C GLN A 318 -11.34 1.31 -31.67
N LEU A 319 -10.34 1.34 -32.55
CA LEU A 319 -10.57 1.09 -33.98
C LEU A 319 -10.72 -0.41 -34.24
N PRO A 320 -11.42 -0.81 -35.33
CA PRO A 320 -11.40 -2.19 -35.79
C PRO A 320 -9.96 -2.68 -35.98
N GLY A 321 -9.64 -3.81 -35.37
CA GLY A 321 -8.29 -4.36 -35.33
C GLY A 321 -8.29 -5.79 -34.85
N ASN A 322 -7.15 -6.29 -34.39
CA ASN A 322 -7.07 -7.60 -33.75
C ASN A 322 -6.67 -7.44 -32.27
N LEU A 323 -6.65 -8.56 -31.54
CA LEU A 323 -6.29 -8.56 -30.12
C LEU A 323 -4.91 -7.94 -29.84
N MET A 324 -3.93 -8.12 -30.72
CA MET A 324 -2.54 -7.67 -30.49
C MET A 324 -2.28 -6.24 -30.97
N LYS A 325 -3.03 -5.78 -31.97
CA LYS A 325 -2.75 -4.59 -32.75
C LYS A 325 -4.01 -3.80 -33.01
N ARG A 326 -4.17 -2.72 -32.26
CA ARG A 326 -5.30 -1.79 -32.36
C ARG A 326 -4.95 -0.44 -31.77
N SER A 327 -5.49 0.62 -32.36
CA SER A 327 -5.54 1.93 -31.70
C SER A 327 -6.67 1.92 -30.69
N HIS A 328 -6.40 2.38 -29.48
CA HIS A 328 -7.42 2.52 -28.45
C HIS A 328 -7.28 3.88 -27.75
N ILE A 329 -8.38 4.39 -27.22
CA ILE A 329 -8.42 5.63 -26.44
C ILE A 329 -9.34 5.47 -25.24
N ARG A 330 -8.88 5.95 -24.08
CA ARG A 330 -9.66 6.02 -22.84
C ARG A 330 -9.95 7.46 -22.49
N TRP A 331 -11.12 7.75 -21.92
CA TRP A 331 -11.58 9.09 -21.60
C TRP A 331 -12.02 9.24 -20.14
N TRP A 332 -11.74 10.40 -19.56
CA TRP A 332 -12.21 10.84 -18.23
C TRP A 332 -12.78 12.24 -18.32
N GLN A 333 -13.85 12.53 -17.58
CA GLN A 333 -14.35 13.89 -17.40
C GLN A 333 -13.50 14.62 -16.34
N ALA A 334 -12.79 15.65 -16.77
CA ALA A 334 -11.80 16.37 -15.96
C ALA A 334 -12.32 17.64 -15.29
N GLY A 335 -13.55 18.05 -15.60
CA GLY A 335 -14.21 19.22 -15.01
C GLY A 335 -14.92 20.09 -16.05
N ILE A 336 -15.02 21.37 -15.75
CA ILE A 336 -15.58 22.41 -16.63
C ILE A 336 -14.48 23.43 -16.90
N ASP A 337 -14.29 23.79 -18.16
CA ASP A 337 -13.32 24.80 -18.54
C ASP A 337 -13.74 26.18 -18.02
N ALA A 338 -12.80 26.88 -17.37
CA ALA A 338 -13.07 28.15 -16.71
C ALA A 338 -13.51 29.24 -17.70
N GLU A 339 -13.00 29.20 -18.94
CA GLU A 339 -13.24 30.20 -19.98
C GLU A 339 -14.48 29.89 -20.81
N THR A 340 -14.54 28.71 -21.42
CA THR A 340 -15.62 28.32 -22.34
C THR A 340 -16.87 27.78 -21.62
N LYS A 341 -16.76 27.46 -20.33
CA LYS A 341 -17.80 26.77 -19.53
C LYS A 341 -18.25 25.44 -20.12
N GLN A 342 -17.46 24.84 -21.01
CA GLN A 342 -17.71 23.52 -21.56
C GLN A 342 -17.08 22.44 -20.67
N LYS A 343 -17.63 21.22 -20.71
CA LYS A 343 -17.00 20.10 -20.02
C LYS A 343 -15.66 19.77 -20.69
N ILE A 344 -14.65 19.53 -19.86
CA ILE A 344 -13.34 19.06 -20.28
C ILE A 344 -13.33 17.54 -20.18
N TRP A 345 -12.95 16.89 -21.26
CA TRP A 345 -12.62 15.48 -21.29
C TRP A 345 -11.15 15.32 -21.63
N ILE A 346 -10.45 14.50 -20.85
CA ILE A 346 -9.07 14.12 -21.13
C ILE A 346 -9.05 12.73 -21.75
N GLY A 347 -8.14 12.52 -22.69
CA GLY A 347 -7.99 11.29 -23.44
C GLY A 347 -6.55 10.79 -23.44
N ALA A 348 -6.38 9.49 -23.21
CA ALA A 348 -5.13 8.77 -23.42
C ALA A 348 -5.30 7.86 -24.63
N ILE A 349 -4.77 8.26 -25.79
CA ILE A 349 -4.73 7.45 -27.01
C ILE A 349 -3.37 6.78 -27.17
N SER A 350 -3.40 5.50 -27.52
CA SER A 350 -2.22 4.66 -27.67
C SER A 350 -2.46 3.55 -28.69
N TYR A 351 -1.37 2.97 -29.19
CA TYR A 351 -1.39 1.82 -30.08
C TYR A 351 -0.91 0.58 -29.33
N ASP A 352 -1.72 -0.47 -29.34
CA ASP A 352 -1.27 -1.79 -28.92
C ASP A 352 -0.40 -2.39 -30.03
N ASP A 353 0.81 -2.86 -29.72
CA ASP A 353 1.72 -3.47 -30.70
C ASP A 353 2.07 -4.94 -30.42
N GLY A 354 1.61 -5.48 -29.29
CA GLY A 354 1.92 -6.83 -28.83
C GLY A 354 1.26 -7.21 -27.51
N LEU A 355 1.75 -8.29 -26.89
CA LEU A 355 1.40 -8.69 -25.53
C LEU A 355 2.68 -8.78 -24.69
N GLN A 356 2.57 -8.36 -23.43
CA GLN A 356 3.65 -8.39 -22.46
C GLN A 356 3.12 -8.85 -21.11
N LEU A 357 4.00 -9.49 -20.35
CA LEU A 357 3.74 -9.82 -18.95
C LEU A 357 4.07 -8.58 -18.10
N THR A 358 3.04 -7.94 -17.57
CA THR A 358 3.14 -6.61 -16.96
C THR A 358 2.52 -6.61 -15.56
N PRO A 359 3.16 -5.97 -14.57
CA PRO A 359 2.51 -5.67 -13.28
C PRO A 359 1.31 -4.73 -13.50
N TYR A 360 0.15 -5.09 -12.96
CA TYR A 360 -1.08 -4.33 -13.10
C TYR A 360 -1.88 -4.42 -11.81
N SER A 361 -2.16 -3.28 -11.16
CA SER A 361 -2.98 -3.22 -9.94
C SER A 361 -2.65 -4.31 -8.90
N GLY A 362 -1.36 -4.60 -8.73
CA GLY A 362 -0.81 -5.55 -7.74
C GLY A 362 -0.74 -7.01 -8.15
N ILE A 363 -1.18 -7.35 -9.36
CA ILE A 363 -1.05 -8.70 -9.96
C ILE A 363 -0.07 -8.68 -11.13
N LEU A 364 0.53 -9.84 -11.43
CA LEU A 364 1.28 -10.06 -12.67
C LEU A 364 0.34 -10.69 -13.69
N THR A 365 0.10 -10.00 -14.81
CA THR A 365 -0.85 -10.45 -15.83
C THR A 365 -0.35 -10.17 -17.24
N VAL A 366 -1.00 -10.75 -18.23
CA VAL A 366 -0.67 -10.53 -19.64
C VAL A 366 -1.55 -9.39 -20.14
N LEU A 367 -0.93 -8.26 -20.46
CA LEU A 367 -1.57 -7.09 -21.05
C LEU A 367 -0.97 -6.79 -22.41
N HIS A 368 -1.56 -5.81 -23.10
CA HIS A 368 -1.00 -5.31 -24.37
C HIS A 368 0.24 -4.47 -24.09
N SER A 369 1.27 -4.66 -24.91
CA SER A 369 2.38 -3.70 -25.00
C SER A 369 1.92 -2.48 -25.80
N VAL A 370 2.37 -1.31 -25.37
CA VAL A 370 1.99 -0.03 -25.97
C VAL A 370 3.17 0.50 -26.77
N ASP A 371 2.93 0.94 -28.00
CA ASP A 371 3.94 1.61 -28.82
C ASP A 371 4.41 2.88 -28.08
N PRO A 372 5.73 3.04 -27.84
CA PRO A 372 6.25 4.20 -27.12
C PRO A 372 5.96 5.56 -27.78
N ASN A 373 5.67 5.57 -29.09
CA ASN A 373 5.37 6.78 -29.85
C ASN A 373 3.89 7.19 -29.75
N VAL A 374 3.51 7.71 -28.58
CA VAL A 374 2.13 8.14 -28.32
C VAL A 374 1.70 9.34 -29.19
N ASP A 375 2.65 10.11 -29.70
CA ASP A 375 2.39 11.26 -30.58
C ASP A 375 1.88 10.81 -31.96
N GLN A 376 2.37 9.67 -32.46
CA GLN A 376 1.94 9.15 -33.75
C GLN A 376 0.45 8.81 -33.77
N GLU A 377 -0.08 8.20 -32.71
CA GLU A 377 -1.51 7.91 -32.62
C GLU A 377 -2.36 9.15 -32.40
N ARG A 378 -1.87 10.09 -31.58
CA ARG A 378 -2.51 11.40 -31.41
C ARG A 378 -2.64 12.12 -32.74
N ASP A 379 -1.58 12.16 -33.54
CA ASP A 379 -1.55 12.87 -34.82
C ASP A 379 -2.44 12.17 -35.87
N LYS A 380 -2.55 10.83 -35.81
CA LYS A 380 -3.53 10.07 -36.61
C LYS A 380 -4.97 10.47 -36.25
N LEU A 381 -5.30 10.57 -34.96
CA LEU A 381 -6.63 11.02 -34.53
C LEU A 381 -6.91 12.45 -35.00
N ALA A 382 -5.93 13.36 -34.89
CA ALA A 382 -6.05 14.72 -35.38
C ALA A 382 -6.39 14.76 -36.87
N ALA A 383 -5.67 13.98 -37.69
CA ALA A 383 -5.93 13.87 -39.12
C ALA A 383 -7.32 13.29 -39.42
N GLN A 384 -7.77 12.28 -38.67
CA GLN A 384 -9.12 11.71 -38.81
C GLN A 384 -10.21 12.77 -38.54
N VAL A 385 -10.09 13.52 -37.45
CA VAL A 385 -11.05 14.58 -37.10
C VAL A 385 -11.09 15.64 -38.19
N MET A 386 -9.94 16.14 -38.64
CA MET A 386 -9.88 17.16 -39.70
C MET A 386 -10.48 16.68 -41.02
N THR A 387 -10.37 15.39 -41.32
CA THR A 387 -10.86 14.82 -42.59
C THR A 387 -12.37 14.57 -42.56
N HIS A 388 -12.88 14.01 -41.47
CA HIS A 388 -14.27 13.57 -41.37
C HIS A 388 -15.21 14.63 -40.78
N LEU A 389 -14.67 15.59 -40.01
CA LEU A 389 -15.44 16.58 -39.26
C LEU A 389 -14.79 17.97 -39.42
N PRO A 390 -14.91 18.60 -40.60
CA PRO A 390 -14.22 19.86 -40.91
C PRO A 390 -14.70 21.06 -40.07
N GLU A 391 -15.88 20.98 -39.48
CA GLU A 391 -16.44 22.01 -38.59
C GLU A 391 -15.84 21.96 -37.17
N THR A 392 -15.13 20.88 -36.83
CA THR A 392 -14.49 20.70 -35.54
C THR A 392 -13.12 21.37 -35.54
N THR A 393 -12.86 22.22 -34.55
CA THR A 393 -11.56 22.86 -34.38
C THR A 393 -10.58 21.87 -33.76
N VAL A 394 -9.39 21.76 -34.36
CA VAL A 394 -8.30 20.88 -33.94
C VAL A 394 -7.03 21.70 -33.76
N GLN A 395 -6.42 21.62 -32.58
CA GLN A 395 -5.19 22.35 -32.26
C GLN A 395 -4.23 21.48 -31.46
N LEU A 396 -2.93 21.57 -31.76
CA LEU A 396 -1.87 20.97 -30.94
C LEU A 396 -1.29 22.04 -30.02
N THR A 397 -1.56 21.94 -28.73
CA THR A 397 -1.17 22.93 -27.72
C THR A 397 -0.07 22.39 -26.81
N PRO A 398 1.03 23.12 -26.56
CA PRO A 398 2.12 22.66 -25.69
C PRO A 398 1.72 22.77 -24.20
N LEU A 399 0.91 21.82 -23.72
CA LEU A 399 0.42 21.78 -22.34
C LEU A 399 1.32 20.97 -21.39
N LYS A 400 2.33 20.28 -21.93
CA LYS A 400 3.28 19.48 -21.14
C LYS A 400 4.72 19.77 -21.54
N SER A 401 5.63 19.38 -20.65
CA SER A 401 7.04 19.23 -21.02
C SER A 401 7.22 18.00 -21.92
N PRO A 402 8.09 18.06 -22.94
CA PRO A 402 8.47 16.89 -23.72
C PRO A 402 9.08 15.80 -22.83
N VAL A 403 8.80 14.54 -23.16
CA VAL A 403 9.33 13.35 -22.46
C VAL A 403 10.12 12.53 -23.46
N THR A 404 11.33 12.16 -23.08
CA THR A 404 12.18 11.22 -23.84
C THR A 404 12.08 9.84 -23.22
N LEU A 405 12.29 8.80 -24.03
CA LEU A 405 12.34 7.42 -23.55
C LEU A 405 13.50 7.24 -22.56
N ASP A 406 13.22 6.77 -21.35
CA ASP A 406 14.20 6.47 -20.30
C ASP A 406 13.73 5.29 -19.44
N GLU A 407 14.44 4.97 -18.35
CA GLU A 407 14.07 3.88 -17.45
C GLU A 407 12.81 4.18 -16.61
N GLU A 408 12.32 5.43 -16.59
CA GLU A 408 11.14 5.88 -15.82
C GLU A 408 9.91 6.10 -16.71
N HIS A 409 10.07 6.08 -18.04
CA HIS A 409 9.02 6.38 -19.00
C HIS A 409 8.98 5.38 -20.16
N ASP A 410 7.91 4.59 -20.22
CA ASP A 410 7.62 3.64 -21.30
C ASP A 410 7.21 4.31 -22.63
N TYR A 411 7.13 5.64 -22.68
CA TYR A 411 6.72 6.41 -23.86
C TYR A 411 7.55 7.68 -24.03
N PHE A 412 7.53 8.23 -25.25
CA PHE A 412 8.05 9.56 -25.53
C PHE A 412 6.97 10.46 -26.15
N THR A 413 7.03 11.75 -25.86
CA THR A 413 6.10 12.75 -26.40
C THR A 413 6.77 14.10 -26.58
N ASP A 414 6.36 14.85 -27.58
CA ASP A 414 6.76 16.22 -27.88
C ASP A 414 6.15 17.28 -26.93
N GLY A 415 5.35 16.84 -25.94
CA GLY A 415 4.72 17.69 -24.94
C GLY A 415 3.44 18.39 -25.42
N ARG A 416 3.06 18.22 -26.69
CA ARG A 416 1.83 18.78 -27.25
C ARG A 416 0.64 17.87 -26.94
N VAL A 417 -0.51 18.49 -26.73
CA VAL A 417 -1.78 17.82 -26.48
C VAL A 417 -2.75 18.22 -27.58
N LEU A 418 -3.44 17.24 -28.15
CA LEU A 418 -4.46 17.46 -29.15
C LEU A 418 -5.73 17.99 -28.49
N VAL A 419 -6.07 19.25 -28.73
CA VAL A 419 -7.30 19.88 -28.27
C VAL A 419 -8.33 19.85 -29.41
N ILE A 420 -9.46 19.19 -29.14
CA ILE A 420 -10.59 19.06 -30.06
C ILE A 420 -11.76 19.83 -29.46
N SER A 421 -12.33 20.78 -30.22
CA SER A 421 -13.46 21.58 -29.76
C SER A 421 -14.45 21.90 -30.87
N ASN A 422 -15.73 21.94 -30.55
CA ASN A 422 -16.79 22.36 -31.47
C ASN A 422 -17.02 23.89 -31.48
N VAL A 423 -16.18 24.68 -30.78
CA VAL A 423 -16.31 26.14 -30.69
C VAL A 423 -15.27 26.81 -31.59
N THR A 424 -15.72 27.77 -32.38
CA THR A 424 -14.99 28.33 -33.53
C THR A 424 -13.77 29.21 -33.20
N LYS A 425 -13.31 29.27 -31.94
CA LYS A 425 -12.06 29.92 -31.50
C LYS A 425 -11.83 29.69 -30.01
N LEU A 426 -10.78 28.95 -29.67
CA LEU A 426 -10.18 29.00 -28.33
C LEU A 426 -9.10 30.09 -28.36
N ASN A 427 -9.24 31.14 -27.53
CA ASN A 427 -8.13 32.04 -27.25
C ASN A 427 -7.33 31.41 -26.10
N ILE A 428 -6.51 30.39 -26.41
CA ILE A 428 -5.57 29.78 -25.46
C ILE A 428 -4.36 30.69 -25.26
#